data_AF-A0A896T7L9-F1
#
_entry.id   AF-A0A896T7L9-F1
#
_cell.length_a   1.000
_cell.length_b   1.000
_cell.length_c   1.000
_cell.angle_alpha   90.00
_cell.angle_beta   90.00
_cell.angle_gamma   90.00
#
_symmetry.space_group_name_H-M   'P 1'
#
loop_
_entity.id
_entity.type
_entity.pdbx_description
1 polymer ?
#
loop_
_entity_poly.entity_id
_entity_poly.type
_entity_poly.pdbx_seq_one_letter_code
_entity_poly.pdbx_strand_id
1 'polypeptide(L)'
;MINLRNSGLICIDLDQHQNGQNGRSVFSRLWNEHSEGEILSTYVEKTPTGNGLHVFFTVPKELFNQPIVSELADGVEIKTHFTPIYPSKRTDGDYIPLNDTETNEPLTFDNLSDCPDWLLEMIQRPQKRHKPTLGSRTYGAEMWELFNQGARKGNRNNDTNRILHYWRKIGIDNNHCMDLLRTFNNRTSPPLPDDELATIWKSVFKMK
;
A
#
# COMPACT_ATOMS: atom_id res chain seq x y z
N MET A 1 -10.58 17.78 12.74
CA MET A 1 -9.91 17.58 11.44
C MET A 1 -9.36 18.91 10.98
N ILE A 2 -8.12 18.94 10.47
CA ILE A 2 -7.43 20.14 10.00
C ILE A 2 -7.27 20.09 8.48
N ASN A 3 -7.32 21.26 7.81
CA ASN A 3 -6.96 21.41 6.41
C ASN A 3 -5.47 21.78 6.31
N LEU A 4 -4.65 20.79 5.96
CA LEU A 4 -3.19 20.87 5.97
C LEU A 4 -2.69 21.94 4.98
N ARG A 5 -3.17 21.91 3.73
CA ARG A 5 -2.83 22.89 2.70
C ARG A 5 -3.13 24.33 3.12
N ASN A 6 -4.34 24.59 3.63
CA ASN A 6 -4.73 25.96 4.00
C ASN A 6 -3.96 26.47 5.23
N SER A 7 -3.60 25.56 6.13
CA SER A 7 -2.79 25.83 7.32
C SER A 7 -1.29 25.94 7.03
N GLY A 8 -0.82 25.62 5.81
CA GLY A 8 0.62 25.60 5.52
C GLY A 8 1.37 24.46 6.22
N LEU A 9 0.72 23.30 6.33
CA LEU A 9 1.24 22.14 7.06
C LEU A 9 1.29 20.90 6.17
N ILE A 10 2.25 20.03 6.45
CA ILE A 10 2.19 18.62 6.06
C ILE A 10 2.09 17.76 7.31
N CYS A 11 1.53 16.56 7.14
CA CYS A 11 1.49 15.53 8.18
C CYS A 11 2.17 14.28 7.64
N ILE A 12 3.17 13.79 8.36
CA ILE A 12 3.79 12.50 8.12
C ILE A 12 3.06 11.48 8.98
N ASP A 13 2.33 10.58 8.35
CA ASP A 13 1.62 9.50 9.03
C ASP A 13 2.50 8.24 9.08
N LEU A 14 2.81 7.82 10.30
CA LEU A 14 3.73 6.73 10.60
C LEU A 14 2.94 5.53 11.09
N ASP A 15 2.43 4.75 10.17
CA ASP A 15 1.65 3.54 10.47
C ASP A 15 2.55 2.38 10.90
N GLN A 16 2.04 1.58 11.84
CA GLN A 16 2.63 0.29 12.21
C GLN A 16 1.69 -0.83 11.77
N HIS A 17 1.96 -1.45 10.62
CA HIS A 17 1.16 -2.57 10.13
C HIS A 17 1.61 -3.89 10.77
N GLN A 18 0.65 -4.78 11.06
CA GLN A 18 0.93 -6.09 11.67
C GLN A 18 1.81 -7.01 10.80
N ASN A 19 1.97 -6.69 9.51
CA ASN A 19 2.78 -7.46 8.56
C ASN A 19 4.29 -7.15 8.64
N GLY A 20 4.76 -6.42 9.65
CA GLY A 20 6.18 -6.11 9.89
C GLY A 20 6.67 -4.80 9.27
N GLN A 21 5.81 -4.05 8.59
CA GLN A 21 6.10 -2.68 8.16
C GLN A 21 5.94 -1.74 9.36
N ASN A 22 7.00 -0.98 9.67
CA ASN A 22 7.04 -0.07 10.80
C ASN A 22 7.52 1.30 10.33
N GLY A 23 6.56 2.17 9.98
CA GLY A 23 6.81 3.53 9.54
C GLY A 23 7.65 4.34 10.53
N ARG A 24 7.48 4.09 11.83
CA ARG A 24 8.26 4.77 12.88
C ARG A 24 9.74 4.41 12.82
N SER A 25 10.07 3.13 12.64
CA SER A 25 11.46 2.70 12.52
C SER A 25 12.09 3.22 11.23
N VAL A 26 11.34 3.24 10.13
CA VAL A 26 11.81 3.76 8.84
C VAL A 26 12.05 5.26 8.93
N PHE A 27 11.10 6.02 9.45
CA PHE A 27 11.23 7.47 9.62
C PHE A 27 12.33 7.84 10.62
N SER A 28 12.45 7.11 11.73
CA SER A 28 13.55 7.33 12.69
C SER A 28 14.93 7.11 12.05
N ARG A 29 15.07 6.11 11.17
CA ARG A 29 16.30 5.91 10.41
C ARG A 29 16.56 7.07 9.45
N LEU A 30 15.56 7.48 8.65
CA LEU A 30 15.68 8.62 7.74
C LEU A 30 16.08 9.90 8.48
N TRP A 31 15.45 10.16 9.63
CA TRP A 31 15.78 11.29 10.49
C TRP A 31 17.24 11.22 10.92
N ASN A 32 17.68 10.11 11.53
CA ASN A 32 19.07 9.95 11.99
C ASN A 32 20.11 10.03 10.86
N GLU A 33 19.76 9.61 9.65
CA GLU A 33 20.65 9.69 8.47
C GLU A 33 20.83 11.12 7.96
N HIS A 34 19.85 12.01 8.19
CA HIS A 34 19.80 13.33 7.57
C HIS A 34 19.79 14.51 8.55
N SER A 35 19.51 14.31 9.83
CA SER A 35 19.36 15.37 10.84
C SER A 35 20.67 15.74 11.55
N GLU A 36 21.80 15.13 11.17
CA GLU A 36 23.11 15.35 11.80
C GLU A 36 23.10 15.18 13.34
N GLY A 37 22.18 14.36 13.87
CA GLY A 37 22.03 14.11 15.30
C GLY A 37 21.06 15.06 16.02
N GLU A 38 20.39 15.96 15.30
CA GLU A 38 19.31 16.78 15.86
C GLU A 38 18.15 15.89 16.33
N ILE A 39 17.60 16.25 17.49
CA ILE A 39 16.41 15.61 18.05
C ILE A 39 15.18 16.14 17.30
N LEU A 40 14.27 15.24 16.93
CA LEU A 40 12.99 15.63 16.35
C LEU A 40 12.20 16.49 17.35
N SER A 41 12.16 17.79 17.09
CA SER A 41 11.43 18.77 17.90
C SER A 41 10.36 19.44 17.04
N THR A 42 9.18 18.83 16.97
CA THR A 42 8.00 19.41 16.32
C THR A 42 6.74 18.83 16.99
N TYR A 43 5.55 19.30 16.61
CA TYR A 43 4.30 18.72 17.09
C TYR A 43 4.12 17.27 16.60
N VAL A 44 3.96 16.34 17.55
CA VAL A 44 3.74 14.91 17.32
C VAL A 44 2.59 14.41 18.19
N GLU A 45 1.71 13.58 17.63
CA GLU A 45 0.63 12.93 18.36
C GLU A 45 0.53 11.43 18.03
N LYS A 46 0.00 10.67 18.98
CA LYS A 46 -0.40 9.27 18.75
C LYS A 46 -1.72 9.22 18.00
N THR A 47 -1.81 8.27 17.07
CA THR A 47 -3.06 7.95 16.38
C THR A 47 -3.96 7.05 17.26
N PRO A 48 -5.30 7.11 17.13
CA PRO A 48 -6.27 6.34 17.92
C PRO A 48 -6.06 4.83 17.95
N THR A 49 -5.74 4.23 16.80
CA THR A 49 -5.61 2.77 16.68
C THR A 49 -4.15 2.36 16.70
N GLY A 50 -3.66 1.87 17.84
CA GLY A 50 -2.37 1.20 17.95
C GLY A 50 -1.19 2.13 18.27
N ASN A 51 -0.06 1.88 17.60
CA ASN A 51 1.25 2.49 17.88
C ASN A 51 1.67 3.56 16.87
N GLY A 52 0.75 4.01 16.00
CA GLY A 52 1.03 5.00 14.96
C GLY A 52 1.26 6.40 15.51
N LEU A 53 1.93 7.23 14.72
CA LEU A 53 2.21 8.63 15.04
C LEU A 53 1.89 9.53 13.84
N HIS A 54 1.32 10.69 14.12
CA HIS A 54 1.34 11.82 13.19
C HIS A 54 2.45 12.79 13.60
N VAL A 55 3.33 13.16 12.65
CA VAL A 55 4.37 14.18 12.82
C VAL A 55 4.04 15.35 11.90
N PHE A 56 3.96 16.57 12.43
CA PHE A 56 3.57 17.74 11.65
C PHE A 56 4.73 18.69 11.44
N PHE A 57 4.76 19.35 10.28
CA PHE A 57 5.74 20.40 9.97
C PHE A 57 5.06 21.55 9.24
N THR A 58 5.56 22.78 9.46
CA THR A 58 5.23 23.95 8.63
C THR A 58 5.97 23.90 7.30
N VAL A 59 5.29 24.34 6.24
CA VAL A 59 5.82 24.40 4.88
C VAL A 59 5.35 25.68 4.17
N PRO A 60 6.13 26.21 3.21
CA PRO A 60 5.65 27.29 2.33
C PRO A 60 4.39 26.84 1.58
N LYS A 61 3.37 27.71 1.48
CA LYS A 61 2.10 27.33 0.81
C LYS A 61 2.29 27.06 -0.68
N GLU A 62 3.33 27.65 -1.27
CA GLU A 62 3.74 27.45 -2.66
C GLU A 62 4.18 26.01 -2.94
N LEU A 63 4.61 25.26 -1.91
CA LEU A 63 4.94 23.84 -2.01
C LEU A 63 3.78 23.06 -2.62
N PHE A 64 2.54 23.38 -2.23
CA PHE A 64 1.36 22.66 -2.71
C PHE A 64 1.01 22.96 -4.18
N ASN A 65 1.66 23.92 -4.84
CA ASN A 65 1.49 24.16 -6.27
C ASN A 65 2.28 23.15 -7.13
N GLN A 66 3.07 22.29 -6.49
CA GLN A 66 3.87 21.26 -7.14
C GLN A 66 3.39 19.86 -6.69
N PRO A 67 3.70 18.80 -7.46
CA PRO A 67 3.46 17.43 -7.00
C PRO A 67 4.26 17.12 -5.74
N ILE A 68 3.59 16.57 -4.74
CA ILE A 68 4.19 16.08 -3.49
C ILE A 68 4.03 14.56 -3.49
N VAL A 69 5.07 13.82 -3.10
CA VAL A 69 5.00 12.37 -2.93
C VAL A 69 3.91 12.01 -1.92
N SER A 70 3.14 10.95 -2.17
CA SER A 70 2.17 10.44 -1.19
C SER A 70 2.82 9.55 -0.12
N GLU A 71 3.98 8.98 -0.43
CA GLU A 71 4.72 8.08 0.46
C GLU A 71 6.23 8.29 0.25
N LEU A 72 6.98 8.45 1.35
CA LEU A 72 8.43 8.61 1.32
C LEU A 72 9.17 7.27 1.25
N ALA A 73 8.61 6.27 1.94
CA ALA A 73 9.07 4.90 2.05
C ALA A 73 7.93 4.07 2.64
N ASP A 74 8.00 2.74 2.51
CA ASP A 74 6.99 1.81 3.04
C ASP A 74 6.57 2.16 4.48
N GLY A 75 5.31 2.58 4.64
CA GLY A 75 4.71 2.92 5.94
C GLY A 75 4.98 4.36 6.43
N VAL A 76 5.54 5.23 5.59
CA VAL A 76 5.77 6.66 5.86
C VAL A 76 4.97 7.49 4.83
N GLU A 77 3.69 7.71 5.13
CA GLU A 77 2.77 8.44 4.24
C GLU A 77 2.85 9.96 4.47
N ILE A 78 2.72 10.75 3.40
CA ILE A 78 2.66 12.20 3.44
C ILE A 78 1.25 12.68 3.11
N LYS A 79 0.59 13.26 4.11
CA LYS A 79 -0.74 13.86 4.00
C LYS A 79 -0.63 15.36 3.78
N THR A 80 -1.41 15.85 2.82
CA THR A 80 -1.39 17.25 2.36
C THR A 80 -2.76 17.92 2.31
N HIS A 81 -3.85 17.16 2.48
CA HIS A 81 -5.22 17.67 2.35
C HIS A 81 -5.88 17.82 3.71
N PHE A 82 -6.40 16.73 4.26
CA PHE A 82 -7.08 16.73 5.55
C PHE A 82 -6.58 15.57 6.40
N THR A 83 -6.40 15.82 7.69
CA THR A 83 -6.17 14.76 8.66
C THR A 83 -6.97 15.04 9.94
N PRO A 84 -7.57 14.01 10.58
CA PRO A 84 -8.02 14.13 11.96
C PRO A 84 -6.80 14.37 12.86
N ILE A 85 -7.00 15.15 13.92
CA ILE A 85 -5.95 15.62 14.81
C ILE A 85 -6.56 15.94 16.17
N TYR A 86 -5.80 15.89 17.26
CA TYR A 86 -6.25 16.34 18.57
C TYR A 86 -6.93 17.73 18.49
N PRO A 87 -8.06 17.97 19.19
CA PRO A 87 -8.77 17.08 20.11
C PRO A 87 -9.90 16.25 19.45
N SER A 88 -9.78 15.94 18.15
CA SER A 88 -10.77 15.09 17.45
C SER A 88 -10.83 13.71 18.10
N LYS A 89 -12.03 13.13 18.19
CA LYS A 89 -12.28 11.81 18.78
C LYS A 89 -12.77 10.82 17.74
N ARG A 90 -12.40 9.56 17.87
CA ARG A 90 -12.95 8.45 17.09
C ARG A 90 -13.57 7.42 18.03
N THR A 91 -14.42 6.55 17.48
CA THR A 91 -15.04 5.46 18.25
C THR A 91 -14.03 4.42 18.73
N ASP A 92 -12.87 4.33 18.08
CA ASP A 92 -11.79 3.37 18.31
C ASP A 92 -10.59 3.95 19.09
N GLY A 93 -10.68 5.22 19.54
CA GLY A 93 -9.65 5.88 20.36
C GLY A 93 -9.56 7.38 20.12
N ASP A 94 -8.69 8.04 20.89
CA ASP A 94 -8.43 9.48 20.80
C ASP A 94 -7.03 9.75 20.23
N TYR A 95 -6.88 10.86 19.52
CA TYR A 95 -5.56 11.39 19.19
C TYR A 95 -4.96 12.00 20.45
N ILE A 96 -3.68 11.75 20.73
CA ILE A 96 -3.04 12.21 21.98
C ILE A 96 -1.68 12.83 21.66
N PRO A 97 -1.48 14.15 21.90
CA PRO A 97 -0.17 14.78 21.77
C PRO A 97 0.88 14.06 22.61
N LEU A 98 2.09 13.91 22.08
CA LEU A 98 3.23 13.49 22.90
C LEU A 98 3.63 14.61 23.86
N ASN A 99 4.34 14.25 24.92
CA ASN A 99 4.92 15.25 25.81
C ASN A 99 6.25 15.75 25.22
N ASP A 100 6.48 17.05 25.38
CA ASP A 100 7.76 17.69 25.14
C ASP A 100 8.84 17.05 26.03
N THR A 101 10.03 16.82 25.47
CA THR A 101 11.09 16.06 26.17
C THR A 101 11.76 16.85 27.29
N GLU A 102 11.70 18.18 27.26
CA GLU A 102 12.35 19.04 28.25
C GLU A 102 11.39 19.42 29.38
N THR A 103 10.17 19.82 29.02
CA THR A 103 9.16 20.32 29.97
C THR A 103 8.23 19.23 30.48
N ASN A 104 8.12 18.10 29.77
CA ASN A 104 7.17 17.01 30.02
C ASN A 104 5.69 17.43 29.95
N GLU A 105 5.39 18.59 29.37
CA GLU A 105 4.04 19.04 29.07
C GLU A 105 3.59 18.54 27.68
N PRO A 106 2.28 18.35 27.43
CA PRO A 106 1.79 17.96 26.11
C PRO A 106 2.19 18.98 25.03
N LEU A 107 2.71 18.50 23.91
CA LEU A 107 3.01 19.32 22.74
C LEU A 107 1.74 20.03 22.26
N THR A 108 1.92 21.24 21.76
CA THR A 108 0.88 22.08 21.17
C THR A 108 1.30 22.53 19.77
N PHE A 109 0.41 23.23 19.08
CA PHE A 109 0.73 23.78 17.76
C PHE A 109 1.81 24.88 17.81
N ASP A 110 2.07 25.46 18.98
CA ASP A 110 3.18 26.40 19.15
C ASP A 110 4.55 25.69 19.08
N ASN A 111 4.58 24.36 19.19
CA ASN A 111 5.76 23.52 19.01
C ASN A 111 5.97 23.09 17.55
N LEU A 112 5.20 23.60 16.58
CA LEU A 112 5.43 23.28 15.17
C LEU A 112 6.77 23.86 14.70
N SER A 113 7.58 23.02 14.08
CA SER A 113 8.82 23.43 13.43
C SER A 113 8.69 23.41 11.92
N ASP A 114 9.53 24.21 11.25
CA ASP A 114 9.67 24.18 9.81
C ASP A 114 10.13 22.81 9.32
N CYS A 115 9.58 22.39 8.19
CA CYS A 115 10.00 21.16 7.53
C CYS A 115 11.47 21.30 7.11
N PRO A 116 12.36 20.40 7.55
CA PRO A 116 13.78 20.52 7.24
C PRO A 116 14.03 20.35 5.73
N ASP A 117 15.06 21.05 5.22
CA ASP A 117 15.34 21.13 3.79
C ASP A 117 15.49 19.75 3.13
N TRP A 118 16.19 18.81 3.80
CA TRP A 118 16.35 17.45 3.27
C TRP A 118 15.01 16.73 3.06
N LEU A 119 14.03 16.98 3.93
CA LEU A 119 12.71 16.38 3.86
C LEU A 119 11.87 17.06 2.78
N LEU A 120 11.94 18.40 2.68
CA LEU A 120 11.34 19.17 1.58
C LEU A 120 11.82 18.67 0.22
N GLU A 121 13.13 18.48 0.08
CA GLU A 121 13.72 17.93 -1.13
C GLU A 121 13.18 16.53 -1.44
N MET A 122 13.11 15.65 -0.44
CA MET A 122 12.58 14.29 -0.59
C MET A 122 11.12 14.26 -1.04
N ILE A 123 10.27 15.10 -0.44
CA ILE A 123 8.83 15.13 -0.78
C ILE A 123 8.54 15.81 -2.12
N GLN A 124 9.43 16.68 -2.59
CA GLN A 124 9.36 17.33 -3.91
C GLN A 124 10.04 16.54 -5.02
N ARG A 125 10.71 15.41 -4.71
CA ARG A 125 11.33 14.60 -5.76
C ARG A 125 10.26 14.23 -6.78
N PRO A 126 10.52 14.45 -8.09
CA PRO A 126 9.60 13.98 -9.11
C PRO A 126 9.45 12.50 -8.87
N GLN A 127 8.23 12.08 -8.53
CA GLN A 127 7.86 10.68 -8.44
C GLN A 127 8.54 10.01 -9.62
N LYS A 128 9.53 9.15 -9.36
CA LYS A 128 10.04 8.27 -10.40
C LYS A 128 8.78 7.54 -10.79
N ARG A 129 8.14 7.95 -11.90
CA ARG A 129 7.14 7.13 -12.56
C ARG A 129 7.82 5.78 -12.54
N HIS A 130 7.23 4.82 -11.82
CA HIS A 130 7.63 3.45 -11.99
C HIS A 130 7.40 3.21 -13.48
N LYS A 131 8.43 3.45 -14.29
CA LYS A 131 8.59 2.75 -15.54
C LYS A 131 8.46 1.33 -15.05
N PRO A 132 7.48 0.55 -15.54
CA PRO A 132 7.43 -0.85 -15.19
C PRO A 132 8.78 -1.40 -15.63
N THR A 133 9.72 -1.52 -14.70
CA THR A 133 10.82 -2.46 -14.82
C THR A 133 10.10 -3.75 -15.12
N LEU A 134 10.36 -4.36 -16.27
CA LEU A 134 9.77 -5.62 -16.70
C LEU A 134 9.65 -6.48 -15.44
N GLY A 135 8.42 -6.62 -14.93
CA GLY A 135 8.21 -7.00 -13.53
C GLY A 135 8.88 -8.34 -13.27
N SER A 136 9.35 -8.58 -12.04
CA SER A 136 9.66 -9.95 -11.65
C SER A 136 8.42 -10.81 -11.98
N ARG A 137 8.65 -11.93 -12.66
CA ARG A 137 7.58 -12.76 -13.21
C ARG A 137 6.58 -13.10 -12.10
N THR A 138 5.36 -12.57 -12.21
CA THR A 138 4.32 -12.82 -11.21
C THR A 138 3.63 -14.15 -11.50
N TYR A 139 3.03 -14.75 -10.47
CA TYR A 139 2.19 -15.94 -10.66
C TYR A 139 1.05 -15.69 -11.65
N GLY A 140 0.49 -14.47 -11.67
CA GLY A 140 -0.53 -14.09 -12.64
C GLY A 140 -0.02 -14.08 -14.09
N ALA A 141 1.21 -13.59 -14.32
CA ALA A 141 1.84 -13.66 -15.64
C ALA A 141 2.02 -15.11 -16.10
N GLU A 142 2.46 -16.00 -15.20
CA GLU A 142 2.58 -17.44 -15.50
C GLU A 142 1.22 -18.07 -15.86
N MET A 143 0.13 -17.69 -15.18
CA MET A 143 -1.21 -18.21 -15.47
C MET A 143 -1.76 -17.70 -16.81
N TRP A 144 -1.49 -16.46 -17.18
CA TRP A 144 -1.88 -15.92 -18.48
C TRP A 144 -1.06 -16.51 -19.63
N GLU A 145 0.23 -16.77 -19.42
CA GLU A 145 1.05 -17.50 -20.39
C GLU A 145 0.58 -18.95 -20.55
N LEU A 146 0.27 -19.64 -19.44
CA LEU A 146 -0.32 -20.97 -19.48
C LEU A 146 -1.66 -20.96 -20.24
N PHE A 147 -2.53 -19.99 -19.97
CA PHE A 147 -3.79 -19.80 -20.70
C PHE A 147 -3.57 -19.71 -22.23
N ASN A 148 -2.56 -18.95 -22.64
CA ASN A 148 -2.25 -18.72 -24.04
C ASN A 148 -1.57 -19.92 -24.73
N GLN A 149 -0.81 -20.71 -23.98
CA GLN A 149 -0.11 -21.88 -24.51
C GLN A 149 -0.96 -23.15 -24.53
N GLY A 150 -1.98 -23.24 -23.68
CA GLY A 150 -2.68 -24.49 -23.41
C GLY A 150 -1.85 -25.44 -22.53
N ALA A 151 -2.45 -26.54 -22.10
CA ALA A 151 -1.76 -27.49 -21.23
C ALA A 151 -0.73 -28.34 -22.00
N ARG A 152 0.37 -28.69 -21.32
CA ARG A 152 1.44 -29.49 -21.90
C ARG A 152 1.03 -30.97 -22.04
N LYS A 153 1.54 -31.64 -23.09
CA LYS A 153 1.34 -33.09 -23.28
C LYS A 153 1.83 -33.84 -22.04
N GLY A 154 0.95 -34.63 -21.43
CA GLY A 154 1.24 -35.38 -20.19
C GLY A 154 0.93 -34.64 -18.88
N ASN A 155 0.60 -33.34 -18.92
CA ASN A 155 0.25 -32.54 -17.71
C ASN A 155 -1.14 -31.88 -17.78
N ARG A 156 -1.96 -32.29 -18.76
CA ARG A 156 -3.27 -31.67 -19.07
C ARG A 156 -4.18 -31.49 -17.86
N ASN A 157 -4.34 -32.53 -17.06
CA ASN A 157 -5.27 -32.49 -15.92
C ASN A 157 -4.73 -31.60 -14.80
N ASN A 158 -3.41 -31.56 -14.59
CA ASN A 158 -2.79 -30.72 -13.58
C ASN A 158 -2.82 -29.23 -13.99
N ASP A 159 -2.47 -28.92 -15.24
CA ASP A 159 -2.47 -27.54 -15.76
C ASP A 159 -3.90 -26.98 -15.83
N THR A 160 -4.87 -27.80 -16.22
CA THR A 160 -6.30 -27.43 -16.24
C THR A 160 -6.82 -27.15 -14.82
N ASN A 161 -6.50 -28.00 -13.85
CA ASN A 161 -6.83 -27.73 -12.45
C ASN A 161 -6.17 -26.45 -11.94
N ARG A 162 -4.88 -26.27 -12.23
CA ARG A 162 -4.09 -25.13 -11.78
C ARG A 162 -4.69 -23.80 -12.23
N ILE A 163 -5.07 -23.70 -13.50
CA ILE A 163 -5.63 -22.46 -14.06
C ILE A 163 -7.04 -22.19 -13.54
N LEU A 164 -7.88 -23.23 -13.38
CA LEU A 164 -9.22 -23.10 -12.82
C LEU A 164 -9.20 -22.67 -11.35
N HIS A 165 -8.31 -23.23 -10.54
CA HIS A 165 -8.13 -22.82 -9.16
C HIS A 165 -7.65 -21.36 -9.07
N TYR A 166 -6.80 -20.92 -10.00
CA TYR A 166 -6.37 -19.53 -10.06
C TYR A 166 -7.53 -18.59 -10.40
N TRP A 167 -8.32 -18.88 -11.45
CA TRP A 167 -9.49 -18.08 -11.82
C TRP A 167 -10.54 -17.98 -10.71
N ARG A 168 -10.79 -19.10 -10.02
CA ARG A 168 -11.64 -19.11 -8.82
C ARG A 168 -11.08 -18.22 -7.72
N LYS A 169 -9.76 -18.29 -7.45
CA LYS A 169 -9.10 -17.51 -6.40
C LYS A 169 -9.20 -16.00 -6.65
N ILE A 170 -9.12 -15.57 -7.92
CA ILE A 170 -9.21 -14.14 -8.29
C ILE A 170 -10.65 -13.67 -8.57
N GLY A 171 -11.65 -14.54 -8.40
CA GLY A 171 -13.07 -14.17 -8.44
C GLY A 171 -13.65 -14.00 -9.84
N ILE A 172 -13.13 -14.70 -10.87
CA ILE A 172 -13.80 -14.73 -12.18
C ILE A 172 -15.16 -15.43 -12.01
N ASP A 173 -16.21 -14.83 -12.56
CA ASP A 173 -17.55 -15.40 -12.56
C ASP A 173 -17.59 -16.80 -13.20
N ASN A 174 -18.45 -17.67 -12.66
CA ASN A 174 -18.52 -19.08 -13.05
C ASN A 174 -18.84 -19.28 -14.53
N ASN A 175 -19.71 -18.44 -15.12
CA ASN A 175 -20.09 -18.56 -16.53
C ASN A 175 -18.92 -18.18 -17.43
N HIS A 176 -18.23 -17.06 -17.11
CA HIS A 176 -17.03 -16.64 -17.82
C HIS A 176 -15.87 -17.65 -17.67
N CYS A 177 -15.77 -18.34 -16.53
CA CYS A 177 -14.77 -19.39 -16.33
C CYS A 177 -14.94 -20.56 -17.32
N MET A 178 -16.17 -20.95 -17.67
CA MET A 178 -16.39 -22.03 -18.63
C MET A 178 -15.96 -21.66 -20.05
N ASP A 179 -16.21 -20.42 -20.47
CA ASP A 179 -15.78 -19.92 -21.78
C ASP A 179 -14.25 -19.83 -21.87
N LEU A 180 -13.61 -19.36 -20.79
CA LEU A 180 -12.15 -19.35 -20.67
C LEU A 180 -11.58 -20.77 -20.66
N LEU A 181 -12.21 -21.71 -19.95
CA LEU A 181 -11.77 -23.10 -19.89
C LEU A 181 -11.82 -23.78 -21.26
N ARG A 182 -12.90 -23.59 -22.02
CA ARG A 182 -13.01 -24.08 -23.40
C ARG A 182 -11.94 -23.48 -24.30
N THR A 183 -11.69 -22.18 -24.16
CA THR A 183 -10.65 -21.47 -24.91
C THR A 183 -9.25 -22.01 -24.59
N PHE A 184 -8.96 -22.30 -23.32
CA PHE A 184 -7.74 -22.95 -22.88
C PHE A 184 -7.60 -24.38 -23.43
N ASN A 185 -8.68 -25.15 -23.41
CA ASN A 185 -8.69 -26.53 -23.89
C ASN A 185 -8.49 -26.62 -25.41
N ASN A 186 -9.02 -25.68 -26.18
CA ASN A 186 -8.78 -25.59 -27.63
C ASN A 186 -7.30 -25.36 -27.98
N ARG A 187 -6.52 -24.83 -27.03
CA ARG A 187 -5.07 -24.66 -27.17
C ARG A 187 -4.27 -25.85 -26.60
N THR A 188 -4.94 -26.75 -25.91
CA THR A 188 -4.35 -27.95 -25.30
C THR A 188 -4.29 -29.08 -26.32
N SER A 189 -3.17 -29.82 -26.38
CA SER A 189 -2.98 -30.91 -27.34
C SER A 189 -2.55 -32.23 -26.67
N PRO A 190 -3.35 -33.32 -26.76
CA PRO A 190 -4.72 -33.33 -27.30
C PRO A 190 -5.70 -32.61 -26.35
N PRO A 191 -6.79 -32.00 -26.87
CA PRO A 191 -7.82 -31.41 -26.03
C PRO A 191 -8.46 -32.48 -25.14
N LEU A 192 -8.92 -32.06 -23.96
CA LEU A 192 -9.76 -32.88 -23.09
C LEU A 192 -11.19 -32.94 -23.65
N PRO A 193 -11.88 -34.08 -23.55
CA PRO A 193 -13.30 -34.18 -23.82
C PRO A 193 -14.16 -33.23 -22.95
N ASP A 194 -15.33 -32.83 -23.46
CA ASP A 194 -16.21 -31.89 -22.77
C ASP A 194 -16.74 -32.41 -21.42
N ASP A 195 -16.95 -33.72 -21.29
CA ASP A 195 -17.35 -34.39 -20.05
C ASP A 195 -16.23 -34.39 -19.00
N GLU A 196 -14.98 -34.55 -19.42
CA GLU A 196 -13.82 -34.42 -18.54
C GLU A 196 -13.64 -32.97 -18.06
N LEU A 197 -13.78 -31.99 -18.96
CA LEU A 197 -13.76 -30.56 -18.59
C LEU A 197 -14.87 -30.19 -17.61
N ALA A 198 -16.10 -30.65 -17.85
CA ALA A 198 -17.24 -30.40 -16.97
C ALA A 198 -17.02 -31.02 -15.58
N THR A 199 -16.41 -32.19 -15.51
CA THR A 199 -16.09 -32.87 -14.24
C THR A 199 -15.06 -32.07 -13.43
N ILE A 200 -13.99 -31.62 -14.09
CA ILE A 200 -12.95 -30.80 -13.45
C ILE A 200 -13.54 -29.47 -12.96
N TRP A 201 -14.33 -28.80 -13.81
CA TRP A 201 -14.98 -27.54 -13.44
C TRP A 201 -15.91 -27.69 -12.23
N LYS A 202 -16.79 -28.70 -12.23
CA LYS A 202 -17.68 -28.98 -11.10
C LYS A 202 -16.91 -29.23 -9.81
N SER A 203 -15.80 -29.98 -9.89
CA SER A 203 -14.93 -30.27 -8.75
C SER A 203 -14.31 -28.99 -8.17
N VAL A 204 -13.71 -28.15 -9.02
CA VAL A 204 -13.01 -26.93 -8.58
C VAL A 204 -13.98 -25.90 -7.98
N PHE A 205 -15.18 -25.75 -8.56
CA PHE A 205 -16.17 -24.79 -8.10
C PHE A 205 -17.16 -25.35 -7.07
N LYS A 206 -16.99 -26.62 -6.64
CA LYS A 206 -17.86 -27.32 -5.68
C LYS A 206 -19.35 -27.28 -6.10
N MET A 207 -19.61 -27.41 -7.39
CA MET A 207 -20.97 -27.42 -7.94
C MET A 207 -21.52 -28.85 -7.88
N LYS A 208 -22.78 -29.00 -7.46
CA LYS A 208 -23.47 -30.30 -7.43
C LYS A 208 -23.86 -30.75 -8.84
#